data_AF-A0A0L0WB47-F1
#
_entry.id   AF-A0A0L0WB47-F1
#
_cell.length_a   1.000
_cell.length_b   1.000
_cell.length_c   1.000
_cell.angle_alpha   90.00
_cell.angle_beta   90.00
_cell.angle_gamma   90.00
#
_symmetry.space_group_name_H-M   'P 1'
#
loop_
_entity.id
_entity.type
_entity.pdbx_description
1 polymer ?
#
loop_
_entity_poly.entity_id
_entity_poly.type
_entity_poly.pdbx_seq_one_letter_code
_entity_poly.pdbx_strand_id
1 'polypeptide(L)' 'MKLFYETKNLILKVLDSSYANIVLNYHIKNKFFLEEWEPLRDESFYTLRFQEKLLEKDMDSLKSGTALRL' A
#
# COMPACT_ATOMS: atom_id res chain seq x y z
N MET A 1 -5.95 -8.12 17.71
CA MET A 1 -5.72 -8.28 16.26
C MET A 1 -4.22 -8.23 16.00
N LYS A 2 -3.67 -9.14 15.19
CA LYS A 2 -2.21 -9.20 14.94
C LYS A 2 -1.89 -8.41 13.66
N LEU A 3 -1.06 -7.37 13.80
CA LEU A 3 -0.73 -6.37 12.75
C LEU A 3 0.61 -6.66 12.05
N PHE A 4 1.20 -7.81 12.34
CA PHE A 4 2.54 -8.20 11.91
C PHE A 4 2.67 -9.72 11.91
N TYR A 5 3.11 -10.28 10.80
CA TYR A 5 3.45 -11.70 10.64
C TYR A 5 4.82 -11.81 9.99
N GLU A 6 5.61 -12.78 10.44
CA GLU A 6 6.96 -12.98 9.96
C GLU A 6 7.21 -14.46 9.74
N THR A 7 7.86 -14.76 8.61
CA THR A 7 8.49 -16.04 8.31
C THR A 7 9.96 -15.78 8.03
N LYS A 8 10.73 -16.83 7.73
CA LYS A 8 12.16 -16.71 7.40
C LYS A 8 12.47 -15.65 6.32
N ASN A 9 11.60 -15.50 5.33
CA ASN A 9 11.86 -14.66 4.14
C ASN A 9 10.75 -13.64 3.84
N LEU A 10 9.79 -13.45 4.75
CA LEU A 10 8.63 -12.59 4.49
C LEU A 10 8.17 -11.92 5.78
N ILE A 11 7.98 -10.60 5.70
CA ILE A 11 7.30 -9.80 6.70
C ILE A 11 6.01 -9.27 6.06
N LEU A 12 4.89 -9.51 6.73
CA LEU A 12 3.57 -8.99 6.37
C LEU A 12 3.10 -8.07 7.49
N LYS A 13 2.87 -6.79 7.22
CA LYS A 13 2.61 -5.79 8.25
C LYS A 13 1.85 -4.58 7.70
N VAL A 14 1.08 -3.94 8.58
CA VAL A 14 0.47 -2.65 8.24
C VAL A 14 1.55 -1.62 7.92
N LEU A 15 1.36 -0.89 6.83
CA LEU A 15 2.22 0.20 6.40
C LEU A 15 1.61 1.55 6.78
N ASP A 16 2.44 2.46 7.30
CA ASP A 16 2.09 3.87 7.50
C ASP A 16 2.68 4.73 6.37
N SER A 17 2.40 6.04 6.39
CA SER A 17 2.82 6.98 5.35
C SER A 17 4.35 7.06 5.16
N SER A 18 5.17 6.64 6.14
CA SER A 18 6.63 6.60 5.96
C SER A 18 7.08 5.59 4.88
N TYR A 19 6.22 4.63 4.52
CA TYR A 19 6.47 3.64 3.46
C TYR A 19 5.98 4.09 2.09
N ALA A 20 5.35 5.26 1.96
CA ALA A 20 4.73 5.72 0.72
C ALA A 20 5.69 5.72 -0.48
N ASN A 21 6.96 6.10 -0.26
CA ASN A 21 7.97 6.07 -1.33
C ASN A 21 8.30 4.64 -1.79
N ILE A 22 8.34 3.66 -0.87
CA ILE A 22 8.59 2.25 -1.21
C ILE A 22 7.42 1.68 -2.01
N VAL A 23 6.18 1.96 -1.56
CA VAL A 23 4.94 1.54 -2.23
C VAL A 23 4.85 2.17 -3.62
N LEU A 24 5.13 3.48 -3.74
CA LEU A 24 5.14 4.17 -5.01
C LEU A 24 6.14 3.53 -5.99
N ASN A 25 7.37 3.30 -5.53
CA ASN A 25 8.41 2.69 -6.35
C ASN A 25 8.04 1.27 -6.79
N TYR A 26 7.36 0.49 -5.95
CA TYR A 26 6.82 -0.82 -6.34
C TYR A 26 5.84 -0.69 -7.51
N HIS A 27 4.86 0.21 -7.41
CA HIS A 27 3.86 0.38 -8.46
C HIS A 27 4.45 0.93 -9.76
N ILE A 28 5.39 1.88 -9.70
CA ILE A 28 6.06 2.41 -10.89
C ILE A 28 6.86 1.32 -11.61
N LYS A 29 7.68 0.55 -10.86
CA LYS A 29 8.53 -0.50 -11.43
C LYS A 29 7.72 -1.61 -12.10
N ASN A 30 6.53 -1.89 -11.59
CA ASN A 30 5.69 -2.96 -12.07
C ASN A 30 4.51 -2.48 -12.93
N LYS A 31 4.42 -1.18 -13.27
CA LYS A 31 3.27 -0.58 -13.98
C LYS A 31 2.90 -1.39 -15.24
N PHE A 32 3.86 -1.57 -16.14
CA PHE A 32 3.65 -2.31 -17.40
C PHE A 32 3.32 -3.79 -17.20
N PHE A 33 3.80 -4.41 -16.12
CA PHE A 33 3.50 -5.81 -15.84
C PHE A 33 2.10 -5.98 -15.23
N LEU A 34 1.67 -5.03 -14.40
CA LEU A 34 0.43 -5.11 -13.64
C LEU A 34 -0.78 -4.51 -14.38
N GLU A 35 -0.57 -3.67 -15.40
CA GLU A 35 -1.66 -2.95 -16.08
C GLU A 35 -2.73 -3.86 -16.69
N GLU A 36 -2.37 -5.07 -17.13
CA GLU A 36 -3.32 -6.05 -17.67
C GLU A 36 -4.17 -6.72 -16.58
N TRP A 37 -3.70 -6.71 -15.33
CA TRP A 37 -4.27 -7.48 -14.21
C TRP A 37 -4.90 -6.60 -13.13
N GLU A 38 -4.59 -5.30 -13.12
CA GLU A 38 -5.10 -4.34 -12.15
C GLU A 38 -6.17 -3.41 -12.75
N PRO A 39 -7.07 -2.85 -11.93
CA PRO A 39 -7.96 -1.78 -12.38
C PRO A 39 -7.16 -0.59 -12.91
N LEU A 40 -7.67 0.05 -13.95
CA LEU A 40 -7.11 1.29 -14.50
C LEU A 40 -6.84 2.31 -13.39
N ARG A 41 -5.57 2.70 -13.26
CA ARG A 41 -5.09 3.72 -12.32
C ARG A 41 -4.88 5.02 -13.06
N ASP A 42 -5.39 6.11 -12.49
CA ASP A 42 -5.06 7.46 -12.96
C ASP A 42 -3.59 7.81 -12.64
N GLU A 43 -2.98 8.72 -13.40
CA GLU A 43 -1.59 9.13 -13.18
C GLU A 43 -1.34 9.70 -11.77
N SER A 44 -2.37 10.29 -11.13
CA SER A 44 -2.29 10.72 -9.73
C SER A 44 -1.96 9.59 -8.76
N PHE A 45 -2.31 8.34 -9.08
CA PHE A 45 -1.95 7.16 -8.29
C PHE A 45 -0.43 7.01 -8.17
N TYR A 46 0.32 7.36 -9.21
CA TYR A 46 1.78 7.27 -9.24
C TYR A 46 2.46 8.52 -8.66
N THR A 47 1.83 9.18 -7.69
CA THR A 47 2.41 10.33 -6.97
C THR A 47 2.62 10.01 -5.50
N LEU A 48 3.69 10.55 -4.91
CA LEU A 48 4.00 10.34 -3.50
C LEU A 48 2.85 10.77 -2.60
N ARG A 49 2.31 11.97 -2.85
CA ARG A 49 1.19 12.55 -2.10
C ARG A 49 -0.05 11.66 -2.11
N PHE A 50 -0.33 10.99 -3.23
CA PHE A 50 -1.48 10.08 -3.30
C PHE A 50 -1.25 8.82 -2.48
N GLN A 51 -0.06 8.23 -2.56
CA GLN A 51 0.30 7.04 -1.80
C GLN A 51 0.33 7.31 -0.28
N GLU A 52 0.82 8.47 0.16
CA GLU A 52 0.75 8.90 1.56
C GLU A 52 -0.70 8.95 2.06
N LYS A 53 -1.58 9.64 1.34
CA LYS A 53 -3.01 9.73 1.68
C LYS A 53 -3.71 8.37 1.70
N LEU A 54 -3.34 7.48 0.79
CA LEU A 54 -3.91 6.14 0.74
C LEU A 54 -3.52 5.33 1.99
N LEU A 55 -2.26 5.40 2.41
CA LEU A 55 -1.77 4.73 3.62
C LEU A 55 -2.37 5.34 4.90
N GLU A 56 -2.55 6.65 4.96
CA GLU A 56 -3.27 7.31 6.05
C GLU A 56 -4.72 6.83 6.15
N LYS A 57 -5.42 6.74 5.02
CA LYS A 57 -6.78 6.21 4.96
C LYS A 57 -6.86 4.74 5.39
N ASP A 58 -5.89 3.92 4.98
CA ASP A 58 -5.80 2.52 5.39
C ASP A 58 -5.60 2.42 6.92
N MET A 59 -4.77 3.31 7.51
CA MET A 59 -4.58 3.42 8.95
C MET A 59 -5.83 3.88 9.70
N ASP A 60 -6.61 4.80 9.15
CA ASP A 60 -7.86 5.24 9.76
C ASP A 60 -8.96 4.17 9.68
N SER A 61 -8.99 3.41 8.59
CA SER A 61 -9.87 2.25 8.42
C SER A 61 -9.53 1.15 9.43
N LEU A 62 -8.23 0.96 9.71
CA LEU A 62 -7.75 0.06 10.74
C LEU A 62 -8.18 0.50 12.14
N LYS A 63 -7.99 1.78 12.48
CA LYS A 63 -8.35 2.34 13.80
C LYS A 63 -9.86 2.28 14.05
N SER A 64 -10.66 2.47 13.00
CA SER A 64 -12.13 2.35 13.06
C SER A 64 -12.64 0.92 13.05
N GLY A 65 -11.77 -0.08 12.84
CA GLY A 65 -12.14 -1.49 12.79
C GLY A 65 -12.93 -1.88 11.54
N THR A 66 -12.90 -1.04 10.50
CA THR A 66 -13.67 -1.24 9.26
C THR A 66 -12.92 -2.04 8.20
N ALA A 67 -11.58 -2.00 8.23
CA ALA A 67 -10.74 -2.79 7.34
C ALA A 67 -9.36 -3.08 7.96
N LEU A 68 -8.70 -4.14 7.49
CA LEU A 68 -7.31 -4.45 7.79
C LEU A 68 -6.58 -4.74 6.48
N ARG A 69 -5.50 -4.00 6.22
CA ARG A 69 -4.59 -4.22 5.10
C ARG A 69 -3.17 -4.43 5.65
N LEU A 70 -2.56 -5.54 5.31
CA LEU A 70 -1.23 -5.97 5.77
C LEU A 70 -0.25 -6.12 4.61
#